data_AF-A0A2U2DYH6-F1
#
_entry.id   AF-A0A2U2DYH6-F1
#
_cell.length_a   1.000
_cell.length_b   1.000
_cell.length_c   1.000
_cell.angle_alpha   90.00
_cell.angle_beta   90.00
_cell.angle_gamma   90.00
#
_symmetry.space_group_name_H-M   'P 1'
#
loop_
_entity.id
_entity.type
_entity.pdbx_description
1 polymer ?
#
loop_
_entity_poly.entity_id
_entity_poly.type
_entity_poly.pdbx_seq_one_letter_code
_entity_poly.pdbx_strand_id
1 'polypeptide(L)'
;MLTGTCHCGKASWTLEGDPGSITACNCTLCRRYGTLWAYDYEGERIALNGETASYTRSGPERSSLEILFCPSCACVLSWRGLRLDQEGRRRMAVNVRLAPPERVEDLPIDHFDGLDTFEDLPSQGRCVRDLWF
;
A
#
# COMPACT_ATOMS: atom_id res chain seq x y z
N MET A 1 -9.33 -3.24 13.45
CA MET A 1 -9.61 -2.52 12.20
C MET A 1 -8.89 -1.17 12.11
N LEU A 2 -8.10 -1.01 11.07
CA LEU A 2 -7.63 0.28 10.54
C LEU A 2 -8.44 0.61 9.28
N THR A 3 -8.69 1.89 9.04
CA THR A 3 -9.44 2.36 7.88
C THR A 3 -8.73 3.53 7.22
N GLY A 4 -8.75 3.59 5.90
CA GLY A 4 -8.29 4.76 5.16
C GLY A 4 -9.28 5.16 4.08
N THR A 5 -9.40 6.46 3.85
CA THR A 5 -10.34 7.03 2.88
C THR A 5 -9.61 7.96 1.93
N CYS A 6 -10.00 7.96 0.66
CA CYS A 6 -9.49 8.94 -0.30
C CYS A 6 -9.96 10.36 0.06
N HIS A 7 -9.33 11.39 -0.52
CA HIS A 7 -9.63 12.78 -0.20
C HIS A 7 -11.11 13.16 -0.36
N CYS A 8 -11.78 12.65 -1.41
CA CYS A 8 -13.19 12.98 -1.67
C CYS A 8 -14.21 12.06 -0.97
N GLY A 9 -13.77 11.10 -0.15
CA GLY A 9 -14.66 10.21 0.59
C GLY A 9 -15.28 9.06 -0.22
N LYS A 10 -15.16 9.04 -1.55
CA LYS A 10 -15.88 8.09 -2.42
C LYS A 10 -15.28 6.68 -2.46
N ALA A 11 -14.03 6.52 -2.06
CA ALA A 11 -13.34 5.24 -2.04
C ALA A 11 -12.56 5.08 -0.73
N SER A 12 -12.55 3.88 -0.17
CA SER A 12 -11.89 3.58 1.10
C SER A 12 -11.38 2.15 1.14
N TRP A 13 -10.59 1.86 2.16
CA TRP A 13 -10.14 0.52 2.49
C TRP A 13 -10.28 0.26 4.00
N THR A 14 -10.40 -1.01 4.34
CA THR A 14 -10.33 -1.52 5.72
C THR A 14 -9.21 -2.56 5.81
N LEU A 15 -8.56 -2.62 6.96
CA LEU A 15 -7.56 -3.63 7.29
C LEU A 15 -7.82 -4.17 8.70
N GLU A 16 -8.06 -5.47 8.82
CA GLU A 16 -8.31 -6.13 10.10
C GLU A 16 -7.04 -6.66 10.80
N GLY A 17 -7.07 -6.67 12.13
CA GLY A 17 -5.94 -7.05 12.95
C GLY A 17 -4.77 -6.06 12.92
N ASP A 18 -3.59 -6.55 13.26
CA ASP A 18 -2.34 -5.78 13.29
C ASP A 18 -1.76 -5.66 11.86
N PRO A 19 -1.53 -4.44 11.33
CA PRO A 19 -0.89 -4.25 10.02
C PRO A 19 0.58 -4.70 9.99
N GLY A 20 1.23 -4.85 11.15
CA GLY A 20 2.67 -5.07 11.22
C GLY A 20 3.46 -3.83 10.80
N SER A 21 4.67 -4.04 10.29
CA SER A 21 5.50 -2.97 9.75
C SER A 21 4.99 -2.43 8.41
N ILE A 22 5.23 -1.15 8.21
CA ILE A 22 4.78 -0.40 7.04
C ILE A 22 5.95 -0.23 6.10
N THR A 23 5.79 -0.63 4.85
CA THR A 23 6.88 -0.53 3.88
C THR A 23 6.93 0.84 3.22
N ALA A 24 8.10 1.48 3.30
CA ALA A 24 8.49 2.60 2.47
C ALA A 24 9.37 2.09 1.32
N CYS A 25 8.86 2.15 0.09
CA CYS A 25 9.56 1.66 -1.09
C CYS A 25 10.06 2.82 -1.97
N ASN A 26 11.32 2.77 -2.39
CA ASN A 26 11.95 3.79 -3.24
C ASN A 26 11.80 3.53 -4.75
N CYS A 27 11.06 2.52 -5.19
CA CYS A 27 10.94 2.19 -6.61
C CYS A 27 10.33 3.35 -7.40
N THR A 28 10.43 3.27 -8.74
CA THR A 28 9.99 4.35 -9.62
C THR A 28 8.52 4.75 -9.46
N LEU A 29 7.63 3.87 -9.02
CA LEU A 29 6.23 4.20 -8.72
C LEU A 29 6.04 4.67 -7.27
N CYS A 30 6.43 3.86 -6.30
CA CYS A 30 6.16 4.10 -4.88
C CYS A 30 6.71 5.46 -4.41
N ARG A 31 7.94 5.82 -4.81
CA ARG A 31 8.52 7.12 -4.44
C ARG A 31 7.78 8.32 -5.03
N ARG A 32 7.13 8.15 -6.20
CA ARG A 32 6.38 9.22 -6.87
C ARG A 32 4.97 9.36 -6.32
N TYR A 33 4.35 8.25 -5.92
CA TYR A 33 3.06 8.28 -5.23
C TYR A 33 3.18 8.63 -3.75
N GLY A 34 4.38 8.54 -3.16
CA GLY A 34 4.61 8.82 -1.75
C GLY A 34 3.91 7.83 -0.82
N THR A 35 3.61 6.63 -1.30
CA THR A 35 2.79 5.62 -0.59
C THR A 35 3.57 4.93 0.51
N LEU A 36 2.86 4.57 1.59
CA LEU A 36 3.35 3.73 2.68
C LEU A 36 2.43 2.51 2.79
N TRP A 37 2.98 1.30 2.70
CA TRP A 37 2.19 0.09 2.44
C TRP A 37 2.01 -0.78 3.69
N ALA A 38 0.75 -1.09 4.04
CA ALA A 38 0.40 -2.20 4.93
C ALA A 38 -0.12 -3.38 4.10
N TYR A 39 0.40 -4.59 4.32
CA TYR A 39 0.15 -5.72 3.42
C TYR A 39 -0.81 -6.74 4.02
N ASP A 40 -1.65 -7.30 3.15
CA ASP A 40 -2.43 -8.49 3.45
C ASP A 40 -2.95 -9.16 2.16
N TYR A 41 -4.10 -9.81 2.21
CA TYR A 41 -4.78 -10.44 1.10
C TYR A 41 -6.16 -9.81 0.86
N GLU A 42 -6.48 -9.63 -0.43
CA GLU A 42 -7.79 -9.16 -0.88
C GLU A 42 -8.88 -10.18 -0.50
N GLY A 43 -9.95 -9.71 0.13
CA GLY A 43 -11.06 -10.56 0.56
C GLY A 43 -10.81 -11.31 1.87
N GLU A 44 -9.66 -11.10 2.51
CA GLU A 44 -9.34 -11.57 3.86
C GLU A 44 -9.30 -10.38 4.82
N ARG A 45 -8.13 -9.94 5.31
CA ARG A 45 -8.07 -8.80 6.22
C ARG A 45 -8.21 -7.47 5.50
N ILE A 46 -7.97 -7.40 4.18
CA ILE A 46 -8.15 -6.18 3.38
C ILE A 46 -9.43 -6.25 2.56
N ALA A 47 -10.25 -5.21 2.69
CA ALA A 47 -11.39 -4.95 1.81
C ALA A 47 -11.36 -3.50 1.29
N LEU A 48 -11.69 -3.33 0.01
CA LEU A 48 -11.88 -2.03 -0.63
C LEU A 48 -13.37 -1.73 -0.77
N ASN A 49 -13.73 -0.45 -0.63
CA ASN A 49 -15.10 0.04 -0.82
C ASN A 49 -15.11 1.23 -1.77
N GLY A 50 -16.13 1.31 -2.61
CA GLY A 50 -16.28 2.36 -3.63
C GLY A 50 -15.60 2.03 -4.95
N GLU A 51 -15.74 2.93 -5.92
CA GLU A 51 -15.20 2.76 -7.27
C GLU A 51 -13.69 3.07 -7.29
N THR A 52 -12.92 2.19 -7.95
CA THR A 52 -11.48 2.38 -8.19
C THR A 52 -11.18 2.27 -9.68
N ALA A 53 -10.33 3.17 -10.17
CA ALA A 53 -9.62 2.97 -11.43
C ALA A 53 -8.26 2.30 -11.15
N SER A 54 -7.65 1.70 -12.17
CA SER A 54 -6.36 1.04 -12.02
C SER A 54 -5.32 1.44 -13.06
N TYR A 55 -4.06 1.38 -12.65
CA TYR A 55 -2.90 1.49 -13.51
C TYR A 55 -2.02 0.26 -13.34
N THR A 56 -1.87 -0.52 -14.42
CA THR A 56 -1.00 -1.70 -14.41
C THR A 56 0.44 -1.28 -14.71
N ARG A 57 1.37 -1.63 -13.80
CA ARG A 57 2.80 -1.37 -14.01
C ARG A 57 3.31 -2.29 -15.11
N SER A 58 3.79 -1.74 -16.23
CA SER A 58 4.54 -2.51 -17.22
C SER A 58 5.90 -2.93 -16.65
N GLY A 59 6.18 -4.24 -16.64
CA GLY A 59 7.48 -4.79 -16.29
C GLY A 59 8.22 -5.27 -17.54
N PRO A 60 9.57 -5.40 -17.50
CA PRO A 60 10.37 -5.81 -18.66
C PRO A 60 10.02 -7.20 -19.21
N GLU A 61 9.51 -8.11 -18.37
CA GLU A 61 8.99 -9.41 -18.81
C GLU A 61 7.47 -9.50 -18.68
N ARG A 62 6.93 -9.15 -17.50
CA ARG A 62 5.49 -9.22 -17.25
C ARG A 62 5.09 -8.34 -16.05
N SER A 63 3.93 -7.71 -16.14
CA SER A 63 3.33 -6.97 -15.03
C SER A 63 3.02 -7.89 -13.85
N SER A 64 3.43 -7.50 -12.64
CA SER A 64 3.20 -8.25 -11.40
C SER A 64 2.04 -7.70 -10.57
N LEU A 65 1.75 -6.40 -10.70
CA LEU A 65 0.76 -5.70 -9.90
C LEU A 65 0.08 -4.55 -10.68
N GLU A 66 -1.06 -4.13 -10.17
CA GLU A 66 -1.73 -2.88 -10.52
C GLU A 66 -1.84 -1.97 -9.30
N ILE A 67 -1.92 -0.66 -9.55
CA ILE A 67 -2.18 0.37 -8.56
C ILE A 67 -3.65 0.78 -8.67
N LEU A 68 -4.38 0.74 -7.56
CA LEU A 68 -5.78 1.13 -7.48
C LEU A 68 -5.89 2.52 -6.87
N PHE A 69 -6.62 3.41 -7.53
CA PHE A 69 -6.79 4.80 -7.11
C PHE A 69 -8.22 5.28 -7.31
N CYS A 70 -8.59 6.33 -6.56
CA CYS A 70 -9.90 6.93 -6.68
C CYS A 70 -10.01 7.69 -8.01
N PRO A 71 -10.97 7.37 -8.90
CA PRO A 71 -11.11 8.07 -10.18
C PRO A 71 -11.52 9.54 -10.02
N SER A 72 -12.10 9.92 -8.87
CA SER A 72 -12.54 11.30 -8.61
C SER A 72 -11.45 12.23 -8.07
N CYS A 73 -10.51 11.73 -7.26
CA CYS A 73 -9.49 12.58 -6.63
C CYS A 73 -8.04 12.09 -6.82
N ALA A 74 -7.86 11.00 -7.57
CA ALA A 74 -6.56 10.38 -7.87
C ALA A 74 -5.74 9.89 -6.65
N CYS A 75 -6.28 9.94 -5.42
CA CYS A 75 -5.61 9.32 -4.28
C CYS A 75 -5.37 7.83 -4.54
N VAL A 76 -4.15 7.37 -4.28
CA VAL A 76 -3.75 5.97 -4.40
C VAL A 76 -4.20 5.22 -3.15
N LEU A 77 -5.10 4.24 -3.33
CA LEU A 77 -5.65 3.44 -2.23
C LEU A 77 -4.78 2.22 -1.92
N SER A 78 -4.39 1.48 -2.95
CA SER A 78 -3.75 0.19 -2.79
C SER A 78 -2.94 -0.21 -4.01
N TRP A 79 -2.11 -1.23 -3.87
CA TRP A 79 -1.68 -2.05 -4.99
C TRP A 79 -2.26 -3.46 -4.86
N ARG A 80 -2.53 -4.10 -6.00
CA ARG A 80 -3.09 -5.45 -6.06
C ARG A 80 -2.24 -6.34 -6.95
N GLY A 81 -1.91 -7.53 -6.45
CA GLY A 81 -1.19 -8.54 -7.23
C GLY A 81 -2.05 -9.05 -8.37
N LEU A 82 -1.46 -9.23 -9.56
CA LEU A 82 -2.20 -9.72 -10.74
C LEU A 82 -2.39 -11.24 -10.74
N ARG A 83 -1.73 -11.96 -9.83
CA ARG A 83 -1.75 -13.42 -9.73
C ARG A 83 -2.13 -13.87 -8.33
N LEU A 84 -2.72 -15.06 -8.25
CA LEU A 84 -2.96 -15.74 -6.99
C LEU A 84 -1.70 -16.51 -6.58
N ASP A 85 -1.51 -16.67 -5.27
CA ASP A 85 -0.50 -17.58 -4.72
C ASP A 85 -0.95 -19.06 -4.82
N GLN A 86 -0.14 -19.97 -4.27
CA GLN A 86 -0.41 -21.41 -4.31
C GLN A 86 -1.68 -21.82 -3.55
N GLU A 87 -2.11 -21.00 -2.60
CA GLU A 87 -3.33 -21.20 -1.80
C GLU A 87 -4.55 -20.50 -2.43
N GLY A 88 -4.39 -19.89 -3.61
CA GLY A 88 -5.46 -19.19 -4.32
C GLY A 88 -5.72 -17.78 -3.78
N ARG A 89 -4.85 -17.22 -2.94
CA ARG A 89 -5.03 -15.88 -2.35
C ARG A 89 -4.39 -14.80 -3.21
N ARG A 90 -4.94 -13.60 -3.17
CA ARG A 90 -4.40 -12.44 -3.89
C ARG A 90 -3.73 -11.45 -2.95
N ARG A 91 -2.41 -11.29 -3.07
CA ARG A 91 -1.66 -10.32 -2.27
C ARG A 91 -2.06 -8.88 -2.62
N MET A 92 -2.22 -8.06 -1.59
CA MET A 92 -2.58 -6.64 -1.69
C MET A 92 -1.83 -5.83 -0.62
N ALA A 93 -1.66 -4.53 -0.85
CA ALA A 93 -1.33 -3.61 0.22
C ALA A 93 -2.12 -2.31 0.11
N VAL A 94 -2.45 -1.71 1.26
CA VAL A 94 -3.18 -0.45 1.36
C VAL A 94 -2.25 0.69 1.75
N ASN A 95 -2.50 1.87 1.20
CA ASN A 95 -1.72 3.08 1.48
C ASN A 95 -2.17 3.66 2.83
N VAL A 96 -1.34 3.49 3.87
CA VAL A 96 -1.68 3.94 5.23
C VAL A 96 -1.77 5.45 5.36
N ARG A 97 -1.28 6.21 4.37
CA ARG A 97 -1.45 7.68 4.35
C ARG A 97 -2.90 8.16 4.20
N LEU A 98 -3.82 7.26 3.88
CA LEU A 98 -5.25 7.57 3.80
C LEU A 98 -5.96 7.37 5.15
N ALA A 99 -5.28 6.81 6.16
CA ALA A 99 -5.80 6.68 7.51
C ALA A 99 -5.60 7.98 8.32
N PRO A 100 -6.38 8.20 9.40
CA PRO A 100 -6.11 9.28 10.34
C PRO A 100 -4.69 9.15 10.93
N PRO A 101 -3.86 10.22 10.93
CA PRO A 101 -2.45 10.15 11.33
C PRO A 101 -2.22 9.55 12.72
N GLU A 102 -3.06 9.90 13.69
CA GLU A 102 -3.00 9.41 15.08
C GLU A 102 -3.21 7.89 15.22
N ARG A 103 -3.71 7.24 14.17
CA ARG A 103 -3.91 5.78 14.13
C ARG A 103 -2.71 5.03 13.57
N VAL A 104 -1.79 5.73 12.89
CA VAL A 104 -0.70 5.11 12.13
C VAL A 104 0.69 5.67 12.44
N GLU A 105 0.78 6.82 13.11
CA GLU A 105 2.04 7.55 13.29
C GLU A 105 3.15 6.77 14.00
N ASP A 106 2.78 5.88 14.92
CA ASP A 106 3.71 5.02 15.68
C ASP A 106 4.02 3.69 14.99
N LEU A 107 3.40 3.38 13.84
CA LEU A 107 3.67 2.12 13.16
C LEU A 107 5.11 2.09 12.63
N PRO A 108 5.84 0.98 12.85
CA PRO A 108 7.24 0.88 12.45
C PRO A 108 7.37 0.88 10.92
N ILE A 109 8.46 1.45 10.42
CA ILE A 109 8.78 1.52 9.00
C ILE A 109 9.90 0.54 8.65
N ASP A 110 9.63 -0.29 7.65
CA ASP A 110 10.65 -1.04 6.93
C ASP A 110 10.91 -0.39 5.57
N HIS A 111 12.19 -0.26 5.20
CA HIS A 111 12.55 0.28 3.89
C HIS A 111 12.80 -0.85 2.92
N PHE A 112 12.20 -0.77 1.74
CA PHE A 112 12.46 -1.69 0.63
C PHE A 112 13.13 -0.93 -0.51
N ASP A 113 14.32 -1.38 -0.90
CA ASP A 113 15.01 -0.84 -2.05
C ASP A 113 14.49 -1.50 -3.34
N GLY A 114 13.39 -0.99 -3.85
CA GLY A 114 12.82 -1.42 -5.13
C GLY A 114 13.42 -0.71 -6.36
N LEU A 115 14.49 0.08 -6.19
CA LEU A 115 15.15 0.79 -7.28
C LEU A 115 16.40 0.07 -7.76
N ASP A 116 17.30 -0.29 -6.83
CA ASP A 116 18.64 -0.78 -7.18
C ASP A 116 18.80 -2.27 -6.88
N THR A 117 18.54 -2.71 -5.65
CA THR A 117 18.82 -4.08 -5.19
C THR A 117 17.61 -5.02 -5.22
N PHE A 118 16.40 -4.47 -5.11
CA PHE A 118 15.16 -5.24 -4.92
C PHE A 118 15.12 -6.05 -3.60
N GLU A 119 15.68 -5.48 -2.53
CA GLU A 119 15.82 -6.13 -1.23
C GLU A 119 15.22 -5.29 -0.08
N ASP A 120 14.89 -5.96 1.01
CA ASP A 120 14.59 -5.31 2.29
C ASP A 120 15.88 -4.74 2.90
N LEU A 121 15.83 -3.47 3.30
CA LEU A 121 16.94 -2.81 3.96
C LEU A 121 16.86 -3.00 5.49
N PRO A 122 18.01 -2.96 6.20
CA PRO A 122 18.01 -3.03 7.66
C PRO A 122 17.09 -1.97 8.30
N SER A 123 16.31 -2.38 9.29
CA SER A 123 15.43 -1.48 10.02
C SER A 123 16.25 -0.38 10.71
N GLN A 124 15.76 0.86 10.62
CA GLN A 124 16.39 2.04 11.22
C GLN A 124 15.66 2.51 12.49
N GLY A 125 14.71 1.73 13.01
CA GLY A 125 13.89 2.12 14.16
C GLY A 125 12.98 3.34 13.90
N ARG A 126 12.69 3.63 12.62
CA ARG A 126 11.79 4.71 12.21
C ARG A 126 10.34 4.28 12.26
N CYS A 127 9.45 5.24 12.36
CA CYS A 127 8.01 5.07 12.31
C CYS A 127 7.38 6.01 11.27
N VAL A 128 6.07 5.86 11.03
CA VAL A 128 5.35 6.62 10.00
C VAL A 128 5.51 8.13 10.17
N ARG A 129 5.48 8.67 11.42
CA ARG A 129 5.65 10.11 11.64
C ARG A 129 6.97 10.66 11.12
N ASP A 130 8.05 9.86 11.14
CA ASP A 130 9.37 10.28 10.66
C ASP A 130 9.44 10.48 9.14
N LEU A 131 8.41 10.04 8.40
CA LEU A 131 8.29 10.19 6.95
C LEU A 131 7.15 11.16 6.55
N TRP A 132 6.46 11.74 7.52
CA TRP A 132 5.29 12.58 7.30
C TRP A 132 5.49 14.01 7.78
N PHE A 133 6.10 14.16 8.95
CA PHE A 133 6.30 15.43 9.64
C PHE A 133 7.78 15.82 9.65
#